data_AF-A0A3A1WW68-F1
#
_entry.id   AF-A0A3A1WW68-F1
#
_cell.length_a   1.000
_cell.length_b   1.000
_cell.length_c   1.000
_cell.angle_alpha   90.00
_cell.angle_beta   90.00
_cell.angle_gamma   90.00
#
_symmetry.space_group_name_H-M   'P 1'
#
loop_
_entity.id
_entity.type
_entity.pdbx_description
1 polymer ?
#
loop_
_entity_poly.entity_id
_entity_poly.type
_entity_poly.pdbx_seq_one_letter_code
_entity_poly.pdbx_strand_id
1 'polypeptide(L)'
;MSQPIDKATIVNRALGRLGQAPVFSLDGENHVTGHVDGVWDDVVAECFGLHDWSFCRRTTKLTRLAVEPGNGWSYGFALPGDRIGEPLLVLAAVAPAEHVLRDFSIEAGVLYARAANVWARCKVAVDPEAWDIGFRGAFVTALASALAVPMQSDQGLQDDLRAQAFGTPSQGGTGGQFGRLVAQNRAGSPVGSPFLRGDPLTDARWG
;
A
#
# COMPACT_ATOMS: atom_id res chain seq x y z
N MET A 1 -14.26 -16.82 -20.95
CA MET A 1 -14.60 -15.87 -19.87
C MET A 1 -13.44 -15.92 -18.88
N SER A 2 -12.73 -14.81 -18.67
CA SER A 2 -11.61 -14.80 -17.70
C SER A 2 -12.20 -14.86 -16.29
N GLN A 3 -11.75 -15.81 -15.47
CA GLN A 3 -12.14 -15.87 -14.06
C GLN A 3 -11.71 -14.58 -13.35
N PRO A 4 -12.58 -13.94 -12.53
CA PRO A 4 -12.20 -12.77 -11.76
C PRO A 4 -11.03 -13.10 -10.84
N ILE A 5 -10.08 -12.17 -10.71
CA ILE A 5 -8.88 -12.38 -9.87
C ILE A 5 -9.23 -12.01 -8.44
N ASP A 6 -9.32 -13.02 -7.59
CA ASP A 6 -9.63 -12.93 -6.17
C ASP A 6 -8.49 -13.48 -5.29
N LYS A 7 -8.66 -13.43 -3.96
CA LYS A 7 -7.69 -13.99 -2.99
C LYS A 7 -7.41 -15.47 -3.31
N ALA A 8 -8.43 -16.26 -3.64
CA ALA A 8 -8.24 -17.67 -3.95
C ALA A 8 -7.37 -17.91 -5.19
N THR A 9 -7.53 -17.11 -6.23
CA THR A 9 -6.71 -17.17 -7.44
C THR A 9 -5.24 -16.84 -7.12
N ILE A 10 -4.97 -15.85 -6.27
CA ILE A 10 -3.61 -15.49 -5.86
C ILE A 10 -2.97 -16.60 -5.04
N VAL A 11 -3.69 -17.15 -4.06
CA VAL A 11 -3.19 -18.24 -3.20
C VAL A 11 -2.90 -19.49 -4.03
N ASN A 12 -3.80 -19.89 -4.92
CA ASN A 12 -3.60 -21.06 -5.77
C ASN A 12 -2.39 -20.91 -6.71
N ARG A 13 -2.11 -19.70 -7.19
CA ARG A 13 -0.88 -19.42 -7.96
C ARG A 13 0.38 -19.53 -7.09
N ALA A 14 0.31 -19.11 -5.83
CA ALA A 14 1.40 -19.26 -4.87
C ALA A 14 1.64 -20.74 -4.53
N LEU A 15 0.59 -21.52 -4.32
CA LEU A 15 0.67 -22.97 -4.13
C LEU A 15 1.34 -23.67 -5.32
N GLY A 16 1.00 -23.26 -6.55
CA GLY A 16 1.65 -23.77 -7.76
C GLY A 16 3.16 -23.49 -7.78
N ARG A 17 3.63 -22.36 -7.23
CA ARG A 17 5.07 -22.07 -7.08
C ARG A 17 5.75 -22.97 -6.05
N LEU A 18 5.02 -23.44 -5.04
CA LEU A 18 5.47 -24.40 -4.06
C LEU A 18 5.37 -25.86 -4.56
N GLY A 19 4.94 -26.08 -5.81
CA GLY A 19 4.70 -27.42 -6.36
C GLY A 19 3.48 -28.13 -5.76
N GLN A 20 2.61 -27.40 -5.05
CA GLN A 20 1.40 -27.93 -4.43
C GLN A 20 0.19 -27.81 -5.37
N ALA A 21 -0.81 -28.68 -5.16
CA ALA A 21 -2.05 -28.62 -5.91
C ALA A 21 -2.86 -27.35 -5.53
N PRO A 22 -3.56 -26.72 -6.50
CA PRO A 22 -4.38 -25.52 -6.26
C PRO A 22 -5.71 -25.88 -5.57
N VAL A 23 -5.64 -26.21 -4.28
CA VAL A 23 -6.79 -26.71 -3.49
C VAL A 23 -7.49 -25.62 -2.67
N PHE A 24 -7.01 -24.38 -2.70
CA PHE A 24 -7.53 -23.31 -1.86
C PHE A 24 -8.82 -22.71 -2.43
N SER A 25 -9.80 -22.48 -1.56
CA SER A 25 -11.06 -21.78 -1.84
C SER A 25 -11.40 -20.86 -0.66
N LEU A 26 -12.17 -19.81 -0.90
CA LEU A 26 -12.51 -18.80 0.13
C LEU A 26 -13.35 -19.38 1.27
N ASP A 27 -14.31 -20.25 0.94
CA ASP A 27 -15.20 -20.90 1.91
C ASP A 27 -14.70 -22.30 2.33
N GLY A 28 -13.49 -22.66 1.91
CA GLY A 28 -12.93 -23.99 2.16
C GLY A 28 -12.30 -24.09 3.53
N GLU A 29 -12.75 -25.06 4.33
CA GLU A 29 -12.03 -25.51 5.52
C GLU A 29 -10.98 -26.54 5.10
N ASN A 30 -9.78 -26.08 4.79
CA ASN A 30 -8.64 -26.95 4.52
C ASN A 30 -7.43 -26.54 5.38
N HIS A 31 -6.44 -27.43 5.49
CA HIS A 31 -5.23 -27.17 6.27
C HIS A 31 -4.42 -25.98 5.74
N VAL A 32 -4.59 -25.61 4.47
CA VAL A 32 -3.93 -24.46 3.85
C VAL A 32 -4.55 -23.14 4.32
N THR A 33 -5.86 -23.10 4.58
CA THR A 33 -6.60 -21.90 4.99
C THR A 33 -5.99 -21.26 6.23
N GLY A 34 -5.70 -22.06 7.27
CA GLY A 34 -5.08 -21.54 8.50
C GLY A 34 -3.69 -20.94 8.28
N HIS A 35 -2.87 -21.53 7.41
CA HIS A 35 -1.55 -20.99 7.08
C HIS A 35 -1.65 -19.71 6.27
N VAL A 36 -2.57 -19.66 5.30
CA VAL A 36 -2.80 -18.48 4.45
C VAL A 36 -3.31 -17.31 5.28
N ASP A 37 -4.29 -17.52 6.14
CA ASP A 37 -4.85 -16.45 6.97
C ASP A 37 -3.83 -15.91 7.98
N GLY A 38 -2.92 -16.77 8.45
CA GLY A 38 -1.83 -16.36 9.33
C GLY A 38 -0.75 -15.49 8.68
N VAL A 39 -0.60 -15.53 7.35
CA VAL A 39 0.46 -14.77 6.64
C VAL A 39 -0.07 -13.71 5.68
N TRP A 40 -1.34 -13.78 5.29
CA TRP A 40 -1.89 -12.95 4.22
C TRP A 40 -1.79 -11.46 4.55
N ASP A 41 -2.28 -11.05 5.72
CA ASP A 41 -2.31 -9.64 6.11
C ASP A 41 -0.90 -9.06 6.27
N ASP A 42 0.04 -9.86 6.79
CA ASP A 42 1.44 -9.48 6.94
C ASP A 42 2.12 -9.27 5.56
N VAL A 43 1.91 -10.19 4.62
CA VAL A 43 2.48 -10.07 3.27
C VAL A 43 1.82 -8.91 2.51
N VAL A 44 0.52 -8.67 2.69
CA VAL A 44 -0.17 -7.48 2.16
C VAL A 44 0.45 -6.20 2.73
N ALA A 45 0.60 -6.11 4.05
CA ALA A 45 1.20 -4.95 4.70
C ALA A 45 2.65 -4.71 4.24
N GLU A 46 3.47 -5.78 4.12
CA GLU A 46 4.84 -5.70 3.61
C GLU A 46 4.86 -5.16 2.17
N CYS A 47 4.11 -5.78 1.25
CA CYS A 47 4.14 -5.45 -0.18
C CYS A 47 3.53 -4.06 -0.49
N PHE A 48 2.43 -3.69 0.18
CA PHE A 48 1.84 -2.35 0.07
C PHE A 48 2.69 -1.29 0.80
N GLY A 49 3.49 -1.71 1.78
CA GLY A 49 4.45 -0.88 2.50
C GLY A 49 5.62 -0.41 1.63
N LEU A 50 6.07 -1.24 0.67
CA LEU A 50 7.28 -1.01 -0.12
C LEU A 50 7.31 0.31 -0.92
N HIS A 51 6.16 0.73 -1.46
CA HIS A 51 6.08 1.89 -2.34
C HIS A 51 4.66 2.45 -2.37
N ASP A 52 4.52 3.69 -2.83
CA ASP A 52 3.24 4.37 -2.97
C ASP A 52 2.57 4.02 -4.30
N TRP A 53 2.13 2.77 -4.41
CA TRP A 53 1.51 2.24 -5.62
C TRP A 53 0.28 3.07 -6.02
N SER A 54 0.18 3.46 -7.29
CA SER A 54 -0.94 4.28 -7.80
C SER A 54 -2.30 3.62 -7.59
N PHE A 55 -2.40 2.31 -7.77
CA PHE A 55 -3.66 1.57 -7.67
C PHE A 55 -4.24 1.52 -6.25
N CYS A 56 -3.41 1.71 -5.21
CA CYS A 56 -3.86 1.69 -3.81
C CYS A 56 -3.96 3.09 -3.19
N ARG A 57 -3.72 4.16 -3.95
CA ARG A 57 -3.80 5.54 -3.46
C ARG A 57 -5.24 6.05 -3.56
N ARG A 58 -5.80 6.48 -2.42
CA ARG A 58 -7.13 7.09 -2.37
C ARG A 58 -7.08 8.42 -1.62
N THR A 59 -7.60 9.48 -2.24
CA THR A 59 -7.79 10.78 -1.59
C THR A 59 -9.23 10.85 -1.09
N THR A 60 -9.42 11.14 0.20
CA THR A 60 -10.74 11.19 0.83
C THR A 60 -10.86 12.43 1.73
N LYS A 61 -12.02 13.08 1.71
CA LYS A 61 -12.35 14.15 2.66
C LYS A 61 -12.57 13.53 4.03
N LEU A 62 -11.86 14.00 5.05
CA LEU A 62 -11.98 13.44 6.38
C LEU A 62 -13.24 13.93 7.09
N THR A 63 -13.84 13.04 7.88
CA THR A 63 -14.97 13.37 8.76
C THR A 63 -14.43 14.01 10.03
N ARG A 64 -14.94 15.20 10.35
CA ARG A 64 -14.60 15.89 11.60
C ARG A 64 -15.24 15.19 12.79
N LEU A 65 -14.45 14.98 13.84
CA LEU A 65 -14.92 14.46 15.11
C LEU A 65 -15.66 15.55 15.89
N ALA A 66 -16.72 15.16 16.61
CA ALA A 66 -17.49 16.06 17.44
C ALA A 66 -16.77 16.47 18.73
N VAL A 67 -15.82 15.65 19.19
CA VAL A 67 -15.06 15.88 20.42
C VAL A 67 -14.02 16.97 20.19
N GLU A 68 -14.00 17.97 21.07
CA GLU A 68 -12.99 19.01 21.06
C GLU A 68 -11.62 18.46 21.51
N PRO A 69 -10.53 18.73 20.76
CA PRO A 69 -9.21 18.23 21.14
C PRO A 69 -8.67 18.93 22.41
N GLY A 70 -8.21 18.14 23.38
CA GLY A 70 -7.51 18.65 24.57
C GLY A 70 -6.02 18.96 24.37
N ASN A 71 -5.49 18.73 23.17
CA ASN A 71 -4.06 18.82 22.84
C ASN A 71 -3.65 20.16 22.17
N GLY A 72 -4.53 21.18 22.21
CA GLY A 72 -4.24 22.51 21.68
C GLY A 72 -4.51 22.69 20.17
N TRP A 73 -5.05 21.67 19.50
CA TRP A 73 -5.54 21.76 18.14
C TRP A 73 -7.02 22.14 18.08
N SER A 74 -7.43 22.83 17.02
CA SER A 74 -8.83 23.28 16.89
C SER A 74 -9.79 22.14 16.56
N TYR A 75 -9.36 21.17 15.73
CA TYR A 75 -10.22 20.12 15.20
C TYR A 75 -9.52 18.77 15.15
N GLY A 76 -10.28 17.70 15.40
CA GLY A 76 -9.87 16.31 15.17
C GLY A 76 -10.64 15.68 14.01
N PHE A 77 -9.98 14.80 13.26
CA PHE A 77 -10.51 14.14 12.07
C PHE A 77 -10.25 12.64 12.12
N ALA A 78 -11.29 11.86 11.79
CA ALA A 78 -11.16 10.41 11.69
C ALA A 78 -10.42 10.03 10.41
N LEU A 79 -9.30 9.31 10.54
CA LEU A 79 -8.63 8.70 9.40
C LEU A 79 -9.42 7.48 8.89
N PRO A 80 -9.33 7.12 7.60
CA PRO A 80 -9.98 5.93 7.08
C PRO A 80 -9.51 4.66 7.81
N GLY A 81 -10.46 3.79 8.17
CA GLY A 81 -10.17 2.54 8.88
C GLY A 81 -9.49 1.48 8.01
N ASP A 82 -9.70 1.53 6.69
CA ASP A 82 -9.14 0.62 5.69
C ASP A 82 -7.76 1.06 5.15
N ARG A 83 -7.14 2.06 5.79
CA ARG A 83 -5.82 2.56 5.38
C ARG A 83 -4.71 1.60 5.81
N ILE A 84 -3.66 1.55 5.00
CA ILE A 84 -2.41 0.86 5.29
C ILE A 84 -1.36 1.91 5.67
N GLY A 85 -1.02 1.95 6.96
CA GLY A 85 -0.05 2.90 7.52
C GLY A 85 -0.58 4.34 7.64
N GLU A 86 0.36 5.28 7.71
CA GLU A 86 0.05 6.71 7.84
C GLU A 86 -0.37 7.35 6.49
N PRO A 87 -1.12 8.46 6.53
CA PRO A 87 -1.42 9.24 5.33
C PRO A 87 -0.15 9.64 4.57
N LEU A 88 -0.17 9.49 3.24
CA LEU A 88 0.91 9.91 2.35
C LEU A 88 0.95 11.43 2.19
N LEU A 89 -0.23 12.06 2.18
CA LEU A 89 -0.36 13.50 2.03
C LEU A 89 -1.61 13.99 2.74
N VAL A 90 -1.48 15.12 3.43
CA VAL A 90 -2.59 15.84 4.05
C VAL A 90 -2.81 17.14 3.29
N LEU A 91 -4.05 17.41 2.94
CA LEU A 91 -4.45 18.51 2.06
C LEU A 91 -5.53 19.36 2.75
N ALA A 92 -5.38 20.67 2.65
CA ALA A 92 -6.41 21.65 3.06
C ALA A 92 -7.42 21.91 1.93
N ALA A 93 -7.09 21.58 0.68
CA ALA A 93 -8.00 21.63 -0.47
C ALA A 93 -7.51 20.69 -1.58
N VAL A 94 -8.45 20.18 -2.39
CA VAL A 94 -8.18 19.33 -3.57
C VAL A 94 -8.53 20.02 -4.90
N ALA A 95 -9.33 21.09 -4.86
CA ALA A 95 -9.75 21.86 -6.03
C ALA A 95 -9.84 23.36 -5.65
N PRO A 96 -9.51 24.29 -6.55
CA PRO A 96 -9.03 24.12 -7.94
C PRO A 96 -7.56 23.67 -8.06
N ALA A 97 -6.82 23.65 -6.95
CA ALA A 97 -5.47 23.11 -6.86
C ALA A 97 -5.29 22.36 -5.54
N GLU A 98 -4.36 21.40 -5.51
CA GLU A 98 -3.97 20.71 -4.28
C GLU A 98 -3.22 21.68 -3.35
N HIS A 99 -3.77 21.93 -2.18
CA HIS A 99 -3.11 22.73 -1.15
C HIS A 99 -2.63 21.82 -0.02
N VAL A 100 -1.32 21.61 0.07
CA VAL A 100 -0.71 20.76 1.10
C VAL A 100 -0.81 21.43 2.46
N LEU A 101 -1.41 20.74 3.41
CA LEU A 101 -1.46 21.17 4.80
C LEU A 101 -0.22 20.62 5.52
N ARG A 102 0.61 21.53 6.05
CA ARG A 102 1.81 21.17 6.83
C ARG A 102 1.60 21.28 8.34
N ASP A 103 0.62 22.06 8.78
CA ASP A 103 0.28 22.28 10.20
C ASP A 103 -0.78 21.26 10.64
N PHE A 104 -0.32 20.05 10.98
CA PHE A 104 -1.16 18.98 11.53
C PHE A 104 -0.33 18.06 12.45
N SER A 105 -1.03 17.34 13.32
CA SER A 105 -0.48 16.25 14.14
C SER A 105 -1.33 14.98 13.93
N ILE A 106 -0.73 13.80 14.08
CA ILE A 106 -1.47 12.54 14.10
C ILE A 106 -1.16 11.85 15.42
N GLU A 107 -2.19 11.62 16.23
CA GLU A 107 -2.07 10.98 17.54
C GLU A 107 -3.15 9.90 17.65
N ALA A 108 -2.75 8.69 18.04
CA ALA A 108 -3.64 7.53 18.22
C ALA A 108 -4.62 7.27 17.04
N GLY A 109 -4.17 7.52 15.79
CA GLY A 109 -4.98 7.32 14.59
C GLY A 109 -5.98 8.44 14.29
N VAL A 110 -5.95 9.55 15.03
CA VAL A 110 -6.73 10.76 14.77
C VAL A 110 -5.82 11.84 14.23
N LEU A 111 -6.26 12.51 13.16
CA LEU A 111 -5.55 13.65 12.60
C LEU A 111 -6.09 14.94 13.22
N TYR A 112 -5.20 15.75 13.76
CA TYR A 112 -5.49 17.03 14.37
C TYR A 112 -4.98 18.18 13.50
N ALA A 113 -5.82 19.19 13.28
CA ALA A 113 -5.47 20.35 12.46
C ALA A 113 -6.28 21.59 12.87
N ARG A 114 -5.77 22.77 12.49
CA ARG A 114 -6.51 24.05 12.63
C ARG A 114 -7.45 24.33 11.44
N ALA A 115 -7.27 23.63 10.32
CA ALA A 115 -8.10 23.78 9.14
C ALA A 115 -9.48 23.13 9.33
N ALA A 116 -10.56 23.82 8.95
CA ALA A 116 -11.93 23.33 9.12
C ALA A 116 -12.28 22.15 8.20
N ASN A 117 -11.62 22.03 7.04
CA ASN A 117 -11.75 20.91 6.13
C ASN A 117 -10.37 20.35 5.82
N VAL A 118 -10.24 19.02 5.89
CA VAL A 118 -9.00 18.31 5.61
C VAL A 118 -9.30 17.10 4.72
N TRP A 119 -8.40 16.83 3.80
CA TRP A 119 -8.38 15.64 2.96
C TRP A 119 -7.09 14.88 3.25
N ALA A 120 -7.18 13.56 3.25
CA ALA A 120 -6.00 12.69 3.34
C ALA A 120 -5.89 11.84 2.08
N ARG A 121 -4.68 11.75 1.56
CA ARG A 121 -4.30 10.72 0.59
C ARG A 121 -3.68 9.57 1.36
N CYS A 122 -4.36 8.43 1.37
CA CYS A 122 -3.91 7.24 2.09
C CYS A 122 -3.64 6.10 1.11
N LYS A 123 -2.83 5.14 1.54
CA LYS A 123 -2.81 3.80 0.96
C LYS A 123 -3.98 3.03 1.53
N VAL A 124 -4.73 2.32 0.71
CA VAL A 124 -5.89 1.53 1.14
C VAL A 124 -5.76 0.11 0.63
N ALA A 125 -6.23 -0.85 1.43
CA ALA A 125 -6.35 -2.23 0.98
C ALA A 125 -7.42 -2.28 -0.12
N VAL A 126 -7.05 -2.77 -1.31
CA VAL A 126 -7.96 -2.93 -2.45
C VAL A 126 -7.98 -4.37 -2.89
N ASP A 127 -9.07 -4.79 -3.52
CA ASP A 127 -9.22 -6.16 -4.00
C ASP A 127 -8.14 -6.54 -5.03
N PRO A 128 -7.73 -7.83 -5.09
CA PRO A 128 -6.70 -8.30 -6.02
C PRO A 128 -6.95 -7.99 -7.50
N GLU A 129 -8.19 -7.75 -7.90
CA GLU A 129 -8.55 -7.32 -9.25
C GLU A 129 -7.98 -5.95 -9.61
N ALA A 130 -7.94 -5.03 -8.64
CA ALA A 130 -7.44 -3.67 -8.82
C ALA A 130 -5.90 -3.58 -8.83
N TRP A 131 -5.21 -4.64 -8.42
CA TRP A 131 -3.75 -4.63 -8.34
C TRP A 131 -3.13 -4.54 -9.72
N ASP A 132 -1.98 -3.86 -9.83
CA ASP A 132 -1.20 -3.91 -11.06
C ASP A 132 -0.81 -5.36 -11.41
N ILE A 133 -0.74 -5.69 -12.71
CA ILE A 133 -0.46 -7.07 -13.16
C ILE A 133 0.94 -7.52 -12.71
N GLY A 134 1.92 -6.62 -12.78
CA GLY A 134 3.27 -6.87 -12.30
C GLY A 134 3.30 -7.05 -10.79
N PHE A 135 2.58 -6.20 -10.06
CA PHE A 135 2.43 -6.32 -8.60
C PHE A 135 1.82 -7.67 -8.20
N ARG A 136 0.76 -8.13 -8.88
CA ARG A 136 0.15 -9.44 -8.64
C ARG A 136 1.17 -10.57 -8.78
N GLY A 137 1.99 -10.54 -9.83
CA GLY A 137 3.04 -11.54 -10.04
C GLY A 137 4.10 -11.54 -8.93
N ALA A 138 4.52 -10.35 -8.49
CA ALA A 138 5.47 -10.18 -7.39
C ALA A 138 4.90 -10.65 -6.05
N PHE A 139 3.66 -10.30 -5.77
CA PHE A 139 2.94 -10.72 -4.57
C PHE A 139 2.77 -12.23 -4.49
N VAL A 140 2.45 -12.91 -5.60
CA VAL A 140 2.39 -14.38 -5.65
C VAL A 140 3.71 -15.02 -5.23
N THR A 141 4.85 -14.46 -5.67
CA THR A 141 6.17 -14.94 -5.26
C THR A 141 6.44 -14.70 -3.77
N ALA A 142 6.08 -13.50 -3.27
CA ALA A 142 6.23 -13.17 -1.85
C ALA A 142 5.36 -14.06 -0.95
N LEU A 143 4.10 -14.28 -1.32
CA LEU A 143 3.19 -15.16 -0.59
C LEU A 143 3.70 -16.61 -0.60
N ALA A 144 4.20 -17.10 -1.74
CA ALA A 144 4.81 -18.43 -1.81
C ALA A 144 6.01 -18.53 -0.85
N SER A 145 6.85 -17.49 -0.76
CA SER A 145 7.97 -17.48 0.19
C SER A 145 7.51 -17.59 1.64
N ALA A 146 6.45 -16.85 2.03
CA ALA A 146 5.91 -16.86 3.38
C ALA A 146 5.23 -18.21 3.74
N LEU A 147 4.74 -18.93 2.74
CA LEU A 147 4.09 -20.23 2.91
C LEU A 147 5.08 -21.42 2.89
N ALA A 148 6.32 -21.24 2.41
CA ALA A 148 7.27 -22.34 2.23
C ALA A 148 7.62 -23.07 3.54
N VAL A 149 7.96 -22.34 4.60
CA VAL A 149 8.24 -22.94 5.92
C VAL A 149 7.00 -23.53 6.59
N PRO A 150 5.86 -22.81 6.75
CA PRO A 150 4.71 -23.37 7.45
C PRO A 150 4.10 -24.58 6.73
N MET A 151 4.22 -24.69 5.40
CA MET A 151 3.65 -25.81 4.66
C MET A 151 4.62 -26.97 4.43
N GLN A 152 5.91 -26.71 4.21
CA GLN A 152 6.88 -27.73 3.76
C GLN A 152 8.13 -27.80 4.63
N SER A 153 8.27 -26.91 5.62
CA SER A 153 9.49 -26.78 6.44
C SER A 153 10.76 -26.53 5.60
N ASP A 154 10.62 -25.93 4.41
CA ASP A 154 11.72 -25.66 3.50
C ASP A 154 12.19 -24.20 3.61
N GLN A 155 13.23 -23.98 4.42
CA GLN A 155 13.85 -22.67 4.59
C GLN A 155 14.60 -22.21 3.33
N GLY A 156 15.19 -23.14 2.57
CA GLY A 156 15.94 -22.81 1.36
C GLY A 156 15.01 -22.24 0.28
N LEU A 157 13.86 -22.89 0.08
CA LEU A 157 12.83 -22.41 -0.83
C LEU A 157 12.24 -21.06 -0.39
N GLN A 158 12.04 -20.86 0.93
CA GLN A 158 11.63 -19.57 1.47
C GLN A 158 12.64 -18.47 1.08
N ASP A 159 13.92 -18.69 1.34
CA ASP A 159 14.97 -17.68 1.11
C ASP A 159 15.12 -17.36 -0.39
N ASP A 160 15.07 -18.38 -1.25
CA ASP A 160 15.14 -18.23 -2.70
C ASP A 160 13.95 -17.43 -3.25
N LEU A 161 12.73 -17.76 -2.84
CA LEU A 161 11.52 -17.04 -3.28
C LEU A 161 11.48 -15.62 -2.71
N ARG A 162 11.92 -15.43 -1.47
CA ARG A 162 12.01 -14.10 -0.84
C ARG A 162 13.02 -13.22 -1.57
N ALA A 163 14.18 -13.78 -1.94
CA ALA A 163 15.18 -13.09 -2.76
C ALA A 163 14.67 -12.77 -4.17
N GLN A 164 13.86 -13.64 -4.78
CA GLN A 164 13.21 -13.34 -6.07
C GLN A 164 12.20 -12.18 -5.98
N ALA A 165 11.41 -12.13 -4.91
CA ALA A 165 10.40 -11.10 -4.70
C ALA A 165 11.02 -9.73 -4.36
N PHE A 166 11.87 -9.68 -3.33
CA PHE A 166 12.38 -8.44 -2.71
C PHE A 166 13.84 -8.13 -3.05
N GLY A 167 14.55 -9.06 -3.68
CA GLY A 167 16.00 -8.95 -3.91
C GLY A 167 16.82 -9.55 -2.78
N THR A 168 18.13 -9.66 -3.01
CA THR A 168 19.05 -10.23 -2.02
C THR A 168 19.41 -9.20 -0.93
N PRO A 169 19.84 -9.65 0.27
CA PRO A 169 20.36 -8.76 1.31
C PRO A 169 21.50 -7.86 0.83
N SER A 170 22.35 -8.36 -0.08
CA SER A 170 23.44 -7.59 -0.70
C SER A 170 22.98 -6.44 -1.60
N GLN A 171 21.72 -6.44 -2.03
CA GLN A 171 21.08 -5.36 -2.79
C GLN A 171 20.27 -4.40 -1.90
N GLY A 172 20.37 -4.54 -0.58
CA GLY A 172 19.66 -3.70 0.39
C GLY A 172 18.13 -3.86 0.33
N GLY A 173 17.61 -4.98 -0.17
CA GLY A 173 16.16 -5.20 -0.32
C GLY A 173 15.48 -4.33 -1.39
N THR A 174 16.29 -3.72 -2.27
CA THR A 174 15.81 -2.88 -3.40
C THR A 174 15.80 -3.61 -4.74
N GLY A 175 16.04 -4.92 -4.72
CA GLY A 175 16.15 -5.76 -5.91
C GLY A 175 14.87 -6.54 -6.23
N GLY A 176 15.03 -7.65 -6.94
CA GLY A 176 13.94 -8.60 -7.21
C GLY A 176 12.83 -8.06 -8.12
N GLN A 177 11.66 -8.67 -8.02
CA GLN A 177 10.48 -8.28 -8.78
C GLN A 177 9.95 -6.91 -8.33
N PHE A 178 9.85 -6.67 -7.02
CA PHE A 178 9.36 -5.40 -6.50
C PHE A 178 10.30 -4.23 -6.82
N GLY A 179 11.61 -4.39 -6.71
CA GLY A 179 12.57 -3.33 -7.07
C GLY A 179 12.43 -2.86 -8.52
N ARG A 180 12.22 -3.79 -9.46
CA ARG A 180 11.96 -3.45 -10.87
C ARG A 180 10.63 -2.71 -11.05
N LEU A 181 9.57 -3.13 -10.35
CA LEU A 181 8.27 -2.46 -10.40
C LEU A 181 8.33 -1.05 -9.83
N VAL A 182 9.05 -0.85 -8.72
CA VAL A 182 9.29 0.48 -8.14
C VAL A 182 10.04 1.37 -9.13
N ALA A 183 11.10 0.86 -9.76
CA ALA A 183 11.86 1.61 -10.76
C ALA A 183 10.99 2.01 -11.96
N GLN A 184 10.17 1.08 -12.48
CA GLN A 184 9.22 1.35 -13.56
C GLN A 184 8.17 2.39 -13.16
N ASN A 185 7.60 2.28 -11.96
CA ASN A 185 6.59 3.21 -11.47
C ASN A 185 7.17 4.63 -11.29
N ARG A 186 8.41 4.74 -10.78
CA ARG A 186 9.12 6.02 -10.67
C ARG A 186 9.40 6.63 -12.05
N ALA A 187 9.83 5.83 -13.03
CA ALA A 187 10.10 6.30 -14.39
C ALA A 187 8.83 6.74 -15.13
N GLY A 188 7.70 6.07 -14.89
CA GLY A 188 6.41 6.40 -15.48
C GLY A 188 5.62 7.50 -14.76
N SER A 189 6.05 7.89 -13.56
CA SER A 189 5.41 8.98 -12.82
C SER A 189 5.62 10.30 -13.58
N PRO A 190 4.58 11.12 -13.77
CA PRO A 190 4.74 12.40 -14.43
C PRO A 190 5.80 13.19 -13.67
N VAL A 191 6.81 13.68 -14.39
CA VAL A 191 7.77 14.65 -13.87
C VAL A 191 6.92 15.83 -13.45
N GLY A 192 6.65 15.94 -12.15
CA GLY A 192 5.88 17.05 -11.65
C GLY A 192 6.57 18.32 -12.13
N SER A 193 5.79 19.27 -12.64
CA SER A 193 6.14 20.68 -12.48
C SER A 193 5.55 21.17 -11.16
N PRO A 194 6.15 20.91 -9.97
CA PRO A 194 5.81 21.66 -8.77
C PRO A 194 6.56 23.00 -8.72
N PHE A 195 7.57 23.22 -9.56
CA PHE A 195 8.37 24.46 -9.54
C PHE A 195 7.77 25.64 -10.33
N LEU A 196 6.67 25.45 -11.07
CA LEU A 196 6.11 26.50 -11.94
C LEU A 196 4.71 26.98 -11.54
N ARG A 197 4.09 26.40 -10.51
CA ARG A 197 2.78 26.83 -10.01
C ARG A 197 2.89 27.23 -8.53
N GLY A 198 3.19 28.50 -8.28
CA GLY A 198 3.23 29.09 -6.94
C GLY A 198 4.62 29.16 -6.31
N ASP A 199 5.65 29.43 -7.09
CA ASP A 199 6.94 29.87 -6.53
C ASP A 199 6.82 31.36 -6.15
N PRO A 200 6.99 31.74 -4.86
CA PRO A 200 6.91 33.13 -4.43
C PRO A 200 7.88 34.06 -5.18
N LEU A 201 8.97 33.55 -5.75
CA LEU A 201 9.89 34.32 -6.59
C LEU A 201 9.32 34.56 -8.00
N THR A 202 8.55 33.60 -8.52
CA THR A 202 7.90 33.67 -9.82
C THR A 202 6.64 34.55 -9.78
N ASP A 203 5.95 34.62 -8.64
CA ASP A 203 4.81 35.53 -8.43
C ASP A 203 5.28 36.97 -8.13
N ALA A 204 6.42 37.15 -7.46
CA ALA A 204 6.98 38.48 -7.17
C ALA A 204 7.47 39.25 -8.42
N ARG A 205 7.76 38.57 -9.53
CA ARG A 205 8.21 39.22 -10.78
C ARG A 205 7.07 39.84 -11.61
N TRP A 206 5.83 39.49 -11.29
CA TRP A 206 4.63 39.94 -12.02
C TRP A 206 3.66 40.73 -11.13
N GLY A 207 4.05 41.03 -9.89
CA GLY A 207 3.34 41.93 -8.96
C GLY A 207 3.88 43.35 -8.99
#